data_AF-A0A941EHV6-F1
#
_entry.id   AF-A0A941EHV6-F1
#
_cell.length_a   1.000
_cell.length_b   1.000
_cell.length_c   1.000
_cell.angle_alpha   90.00
_cell.angle_beta   90.00
_cell.angle_gamma   90.00
#
_symmetry.space_group_name_H-M   'P 1'
#
loop_
_entity.id
_entity.type
_entity.pdbx_description
1 polymer ?
#
loop_
_entity_poly.entity_id
_entity_poly.type
_entity_poly.pdbx_seq_one_letter_code
_entity_poly.pdbx_strand_id
1 'polypeptide(L)'
;PTFRVIAPGVVQAGRPVTLKVEADDGFDAAYTWRIITAGGYQDVTGENTATFTFTPTEIKNYAIEVKGRSSTAPDNPAADVTKTLGVKAVNPLAARASISGPTYLEAGKAYAFKAQINDVVPTTAQKAYKVLGYWSLPDGTRVDGTELQ
;
A
#
# COMPACT_ATOMS: atom_id res chain seq x y z
N PRO A 1 -1.32 12.76 -24.36
CA PRO A 1 -1.64 11.55 -23.58
C PRO A 1 -0.49 11.21 -22.61
N THR A 2 -0.77 11.13 -21.31
CA THR A 2 0.16 10.64 -20.29
C THR A 2 -0.57 9.67 -19.37
N PHE A 3 0.15 9.13 -18.40
CA PHE A 3 -0.41 8.39 -17.29
C PHE A 3 0.27 8.77 -15.97
N ARG A 4 -0.34 8.36 -14.86
CA ARG A 4 0.20 8.46 -13.50
C ARG A 4 0.30 7.07 -12.90
N VAL A 5 1.17 6.92 -11.90
CA VAL A 5 1.32 5.65 -11.18
C VAL A 5 0.87 5.86 -9.74
N ILE A 6 -0.09 5.05 -9.31
CA ILE A 6 -0.55 4.96 -7.93
C ILE A 6 0.17 3.80 -7.28
N ALA A 7 0.96 4.13 -6.27
CA ALA A 7 1.72 3.16 -5.49
C ALA A 7 1.89 3.66 -4.05
N PRO A 8 1.93 2.76 -3.06
CA PRO A 8 2.34 3.12 -1.71
C PRO A 8 3.82 3.51 -1.69
N GLY A 9 4.15 4.62 -1.02
CA GLY A 9 5.56 5.04 -0.85
C GLY A 9 6.34 4.15 0.13
N VAL A 10 5.65 3.41 1.01
CA VAL A 10 6.25 2.51 2.00
C VAL A 10 5.47 1.20 2.05
N VAL A 11 6.20 0.09 2.09
CA VAL A 11 5.66 -1.28 2.00
C VAL A 11 6.39 -2.22 2.97
N GLN A 12 5.78 -3.36 3.28
CA GLN A 12 6.41 -4.37 4.12
C GLN A 12 7.23 -5.36 3.26
N ALA A 13 8.45 -5.65 3.68
CA ALA A 13 9.23 -6.74 3.09
C ALA A 13 8.46 -8.08 3.20
N GLY A 14 8.48 -8.87 2.13
CA GLY A 14 7.79 -10.16 2.03
C GLY A 14 6.26 -10.06 1.86
N ARG A 15 5.68 -8.86 1.72
CA ARG A 15 4.24 -8.68 1.49
C ARG A 15 3.97 -8.15 0.08
N PRO A 16 3.09 -8.79 -0.70
CA PRO A 16 2.71 -8.28 -2.01
C PRO A 16 1.92 -6.99 -1.87
N VAL A 17 2.16 -6.05 -2.77
CA VAL A 17 1.39 -4.82 -2.94
C VAL A 17 1.05 -4.61 -4.41
N THR A 18 -0.11 -4.01 -4.67
CA THR A 18 -0.55 -3.70 -6.04
C THR A 18 -0.19 -2.25 -6.36
N LEU A 19 0.53 -2.08 -7.48
CA LEU A 19 0.75 -0.80 -8.14
C LEU A 19 -0.22 -0.69 -9.31
N LYS A 20 -0.70 0.52 -9.58
CA LYS A 20 -1.67 0.77 -10.64
C LYS A 20 -1.25 1.97 -11.49
N VAL A 21 -1.44 1.86 -12.79
CA VAL A 21 -1.39 2.97 -13.73
C VAL A 21 -2.79 3.56 -13.90
N GLU A 22 -2.87 4.87 -13.86
CA GLU A 22 -4.04 5.65 -14.25
C GLU A 22 -3.68 6.48 -15.48
N ALA A 23 -4.17 6.01 -16.62
CA ALA A 23 -4.01 6.66 -17.91
C ALA A 23 -5.01 7.81 -18.08
N ASP A 24 -4.64 8.85 -18.82
CA ASP A 24 -5.59 9.84 -19.30
C ASP A 24 -6.60 9.19 -20.27
N ASP A 25 -7.81 9.76 -20.38
CA ASP A 25 -8.82 9.30 -21.33
C ASP A 25 -8.26 9.24 -22.76
N GLY A 26 -8.49 8.11 -23.44
CA GLY A 26 -8.00 7.87 -24.80
C GLY A 26 -6.55 7.39 -24.91
N PHE A 27 -5.85 7.15 -23.79
CA PHE A 27 -4.51 6.54 -23.79
C PHE A 27 -4.59 5.03 -23.53
N ASP A 28 -4.89 4.27 -24.58
CA ASP A 28 -4.73 2.81 -24.57
C ASP A 28 -3.27 2.45 -24.88
N ALA A 29 -2.59 1.84 -23.90
CA ALA A 29 -1.16 1.61 -23.93
C ALA A 29 -0.77 0.27 -23.31
N ALA A 30 0.28 -0.34 -23.89
CA ALA A 30 0.99 -1.44 -23.28
C ALA A 30 2.00 -0.90 -22.28
N TYR A 31 2.05 -1.50 -21.08
CA TYR A 31 2.95 -1.09 -20.02
C TYR A 31 4.06 -2.11 -19.80
N THR A 32 5.26 -1.64 -19.55
CA THR A 32 6.41 -2.46 -19.15
C THR A 32 6.94 -1.97 -17.82
N TRP A 33 7.03 -2.87 -16.85
CA TRP A 33 7.48 -2.59 -15.49
C TRP A 33 8.91 -3.07 -15.28
N ARG A 34 9.72 -2.27 -14.59
CA ARG A 34 11.12 -2.55 -14.27
C ARG A 34 11.44 -2.14 -12.84
N ILE A 35 12.29 -2.90 -12.19
CA ILE A 35 12.87 -2.54 -10.89
C ILE A 35 14.29 -2.06 -11.12
N ILE A 36 14.57 -0.82 -10.73
CA ILE A 36 15.91 -0.24 -10.76
C ILE A 36 16.63 -0.66 -9.48
N THR A 37 17.76 -1.34 -9.65
CA THR A 37 18.65 -1.77 -8.58
C THR A 37 20.03 -1.16 -8.78
N ALA A 38 20.90 -1.23 -7.77
CA ALA A 38 22.29 -0.78 -7.90
C ALA A 38 23.08 -1.55 -8.98
N GLY A 39 22.66 -2.79 -9.31
CA GLY A 39 23.25 -3.61 -10.37
C GLY A 39 22.63 -3.41 -11.76
N GLY A 40 21.70 -2.45 -11.91
CA GLY A 40 20.98 -2.20 -13.16
C GLY A 40 19.48 -2.51 -13.08
N TYR A 41 18.86 -2.71 -14.23
CA TYR A 41 17.43 -3.01 -14.32
C TYR A 41 17.17 -4.50 -14.16
N GLN A 42 16.24 -4.83 -13.29
CA GLN A 42 15.61 -6.14 -13.29
C GLN A 42 14.27 -6.02 -14.01
N ASP A 43 14.17 -6.65 -15.18
CA ASP A 43 12.90 -6.76 -15.87
C ASP A 43 11.93 -7.58 -15.02
N VAL A 44 10.70 -7.11 -14.92
CA VAL A 44 9.63 -7.84 -14.26
C VAL A 44 8.90 -8.65 -15.31
N THR A 45 9.04 -9.98 -15.27
CA THR A 45 8.30 -10.88 -16.16
C THR A 45 6.82 -10.87 -15.79
N GLY A 46 5.95 -10.41 -16.70
CA GLY A 46 4.57 -10.87 -16.76
C GLY A 46 3.42 -9.86 -16.86
N GLU A 47 3.59 -8.54 -16.76
CA GLU A 47 2.40 -7.66 -16.73
C GLU A 47 2.46 -6.51 -17.76
N ASN A 48 2.01 -6.80 -19.00
CA ASN A 48 1.57 -5.80 -20.00
C ASN A 48 0.26 -5.11 -19.59
N THR A 49 0.00 -5.00 -18.29
CA THR A 49 -1.27 -4.53 -17.76
C THR A 49 -1.07 -3.23 -16.99
N ALA A 50 -2.15 -2.48 -16.81
CA ALA A 50 -2.15 -1.29 -15.99
C ALA A 50 -1.91 -1.59 -14.49
N THR A 51 -1.80 -2.86 -14.08
CA THR A 51 -1.52 -3.27 -12.71
C THR A 51 -0.24 -4.08 -12.61
N PHE A 52 0.49 -3.88 -11.52
CA PHE A 52 1.69 -4.65 -11.20
C PHE A 52 1.69 -5.11 -9.76
N THR A 53 1.89 -6.41 -9.52
CA THR A 53 2.06 -6.94 -8.15
C THR A 53 3.52 -6.97 -7.74
N PHE A 54 3.91 -6.06 -6.84
CA PHE A 54 5.27 -5.95 -6.33
C PHE A 54 5.41 -6.63 -4.97
N THR A 55 6.37 -7.54 -4.84
CA THR A 55 6.75 -8.14 -3.55
C THR A 55 8.21 -7.81 -3.24
N PRO A 56 8.49 -6.83 -2.37
CA PRO A 56 9.86 -6.50 -1.97
C PRO A 56 10.44 -7.62 -1.10
N THR A 57 11.59 -8.15 -1.47
CA THR A 57 12.26 -9.24 -0.74
C THR A 57 13.28 -8.74 0.28
N GLU A 58 13.78 -7.52 0.11
CA GLU A 58 14.83 -6.93 0.95
C GLU A 58 14.36 -5.61 1.56
N ILE A 59 14.94 -5.26 2.70
CA ILE A 59 14.67 -4.00 3.39
C ILE A 59 15.56 -2.92 2.77
N LYS A 60 15.04 -2.25 1.73
CA LYS A 60 15.74 -1.17 1.02
C LYS A 60 14.78 -0.23 0.31
N ASN A 61 15.34 0.82 -0.27
CA ASN A 61 14.62 1.66 -1.22
C ASN A 61 14.68 0.99 -2.60
N TYR A 62 13.52 0.86 -3.22
CA TYR A 62 13.35 0.40 -4.60
C TYR A 62 12.96 1.61 -5.45
N ALA A 63 13.52 1.67 -6.65
CA ALA A 63 12.97 2.51 -7.71
C ALA A 63 12.24 1.61 -8.70
N ILE A 64 10.98 1.91 -8.96
CA ILE A 64 10.15 1.17 -9.91
C ILE A 64 9.90 2.09 -11.09
N GLU A 65 10.28 1.63 -12.27
CA GLU A 65 10.03 2.30 -13.54
C GLU A 65 8.87 1.61 -14.24
N VAL A 66 7.98 2.41 -14.82
CA VAL A 66 6.97 1.93 -15.76
C VAL A 66 7.06 2.75 -17.03
N LYS A 67 7.04 2.03 -18.15
CA LYS A 67 7.09 2.56 -19.49
C LYS A 67 5.78 2.23 -20.18
N GLY A 68 5.03 3.25 -20.61
CA GLY A 68 3.80 3.09 -21.38
C GLY A 68 4.01 3.49 -22.84
N ARG A 69 3.59 2.63 -23.77
CA ARG A 69 3.58 2.92 -25.21
C ARG A 69 2.16 2.75 -25.74
N SER A 70 1.63 3.77 -26.41
CA SER A 70 0.30 3.65 -27.03
C SER A 70 0.31 2.60 -28.15
N SER A 71 -0.77 1.84 -28.27
CA SER A 71 -0.93 0.80 -29.31
C SER A 71 -0.88 1.35 -30.73
N THR A 72 -1.18 2.64 -30.93
CA THR A 72 -1.18 3.33 -32.23
C THR A 72 0.09 4.13 -32.50
N ALA A 73 1.04 4.14 -31.57
CA ALA A 73 2.25 4.93 -31.70
C ALA A 73 3.19 4.35 -32.78
N PRO A 74 3.89 5.20 -33.55
CA PRO A 74 4.95 4.75 -34.44
C PRO A 74 6.08 4.10 -33.61
N ASP A 75 6.84 3.20 -34.23
CA ASP A 75 8.00 2.57 -33.58
C ASP A 75 9.16 3.57 -33.45
N ASN A 76 9.02 4.46 -32.48
CA ASN A 76 9.93 5.53 -32.16
C ASN A 76 10.06 5.60 -30.63
N PRO A 77 11.29 5.53 -30.08
CA PRO A 77 11.52 5.68 -28.64
C PRO A 77 10.91 6.96 -28.02
N ALA A 78 10.73 8.03 -28.81
CA ALA A 78 10.09 9.26 -28.36
C ALA A 78 8.58 9.12 -28.05
N ALA A 79 7.94 8.04 -28.50
CA ALA A 79 6.54 7.75 -28.20
C ALA A 79 6.33 7.06 -26.84
N ASP A 80 7.43 6.73 -26.16
CA ASP A 80 7.39 6.08 -24.87
C ASP A 80 7.25 7.09 -23.73
N VAL A 81 6.26 6.88 -22.86
CA VAL A 81 6.09 7.66 -21.63
C VAL A 81 6.65 6.86 -20.47
N THR A 82 7.68 7.38 -19.82
CA THR A 82 8.32 6.72 -18.67
C THR A 82 7.98 7.45 -17.36
N LYS A 83 7.65 6.69 -16.31
CA LYS A 83 7.49 7.19 -14.94
C LYS A 83 8.30 6.33 -13.98
N THR A 84 9.00 6.98 -13.05
CA THR A 84 9.77 6.31 -12.00
C THR A 84 9.24 6.73 -10.65
N LEU A 85 9.08 5.78 -9.73
CA LEU A 85 8.60 6.00 -8.38
C LEU A 85 9.50 5.31 -7.35
N GLY A 86 9.63 5.91 -6.17
CA GLY A 86 10.36 5.35 -5.05
C GLY A 86 9.45 4.58 -4.09
N VAL A 87 9.82 3.36 -3.75
CA VAL A 87 9.14 2.54 -2.73
C VAL A 87 10.15 2.14 -1.66
N LYS A 88 9.89 2.47 -0.40
CA LYS A 88 10.72 2.03 0.73
C LYS A 88 10.15 0.76 1.34
N ALA A 89 10.90 -0.33 1.27
CA ALA A 89 10.59 -1.55 1.99
C ALA A 89 11.12 -1.49 3.43
N VAL A 90 10.27 -1.82 4.39
CA VAL A 90 10.60 -1.85 5.82
C VAL A 90 10.22 -3.19 6.43
N ASN A 91 10.86 -3.55 7.54
CA ASN A 91 10.34 -4.59 8.40
C ASN A 91 9.15 -4.03 9.20
N PRO A 92 7.99 -4.69 9.26
CA PRO A 92 6.96 -4.28 10.19
C PRO A 92 7.47 -4.37 11.63
N LEU A 93 7.16 -3.35 12.44
CA LEU A 93 7.29 -3.47 13.89
C LEU A 93 6.26 -4.50 14.38
N ALA A 94 6.56 -5.12 15.52
CA ALA A 94 5.59 -6.02 16.15
C ALA A 94 4.28 -5.27 16.41
N ALA A 95 3.17 -5.83 15.92
CA ALA A 95 1.83 -5.34 16.21
C ALA A 95 1.47 -5.67 17.66
N ARG A 96 0.95 -4.69 18.37
CA ARG A 96 0.51 -4.72 19.76
C ARG A 96 -0.82 -4.00 19.81
N ALA A 97 -1.84 -4.76 20.19
CA ALA A 97 -3.14 -4.20 20.52
C ALA A 97 -3.12 -3.75 21.99
N SER A 98 -3.80 -2.65 22.27
CA SER A 98 -4.02 -2.12 23.61
C SER A 98 -5.44 -1.58 23.71
N ILE A 99 -6.00 -1.65 24.90
CA ILE A 99 -7.28 -1.02 25.22
C ILE A 99 -6.99 0.04 26.27
N SER A 100 -7.51 1.25 26.05
CA SER A 100 -7.46 2.35 27.00
C SER A 100 -8.88 2.66 27.47
N GLY A 101 -9.05 2.82 28.78
CA GLY A 101 -10.33 3.15 29.40
C GLY A 101 -10.26 3.08 30.92
N PRO A 102 -11.36 3.39 31.61
CA PRO A 102 -11.45 3.31 33.06
C PRO A 102 -11.24 1.88 33.57
N THR A 103 -10.48 1.72 34.65
CA THR A 103 -10.24 0.41 35.29
C THR A 103 -11.25 0.07 36.38
N TYR A 104 -11.91 1.08 36.95
CA TYR A 104 -12.97 0.93 37.93
C TYR A 104 -14.29 1.35 37.31
N LEU A 105 -15.23 0.42 37.29
CA LEU A 105 -16.54 0.58 36.65
C LEU A 105 -17.62 0.48 37.72
N GLU A 106 -18.54 1.45 37.72
CA GLU A 106 -19.72 1.48 38.55
C GLU A 106 -20.91 0.92 37.76
N ALA A 107 -21.77 0.18 38.45
CA ALA A 107 -22.97 -0.37 37.84
C ALA A 107 -23.90 0.75 37.34
N GLY A 108 -24.42 0.59 36.11
CA GLY A 108 -25.38 1.52 35.51
C GLY A 108 -24.77 2.80 34.92
N LYS A 109 -23.44 2.94 34.88
CA LYS A 109 -22.77 4.06 34.21
C LYS A 109 -22.18 3.64 32.86
N ALA A 110 -22.23 4.55 31.90
CA ALA A 110 -21.60 4.41 30.59
C ALA A 110 -20.11 4.79 30.68
N TYR A 111 -19.28 4.08 29.93
CA TYR A 111 -17.83 4.25 29.93
C TYR A 111 -17.26 4.10 28.53
N ALA A 112 -16.41 5.03 28.14
CA ALA A 112 -15.74 4.97 26.85
C ALA A 112 -14.47 4.11 26.93
N PHE A 113 -14.34 3.17 26.00
CA PHE A 113 -13.12 2.41 25.77
C PHE A 113 -12.60 2.64 24.36
N LYS A 114 -11.27 2.66 24.23
CA LYS A 114 -10.59 2.82 22.95
C LYS A 114 -9.66 1.65 22.71
N ALA A 115 -9.85 0.95 21.60
CA ALA A 115 -8.93 -0.05 21.10
C ALA A 115 -7.92 0.62 20.17
N GLN A 116 -6.64 0.33 20.38
CA GLN A 116 -5.54 0.90 19.60
C GLN A 116 -4.57 -0.21 19.20
N ILE A 117 -4.10 -0.15 17.95
CA ILE A 117 -2.98 -0.94 17.47
C ILE A 117 -1.83 0.03 17.25
N ASN A 118 -0.64 -0.29 17.75
CA ASN A 118 0.53 0.56 17.51
C ASN A 118 0.83 0.64 16.01
N ASP A 119 1.48 1.73 15.64
CA ASP A 119 2.00 1.87 14.29
C ASP A 119 3.06 0.79 14.03
N VAL A 120 2.88 0.03 12.95
CA VAL A 120 3.78 -1.05 12.55
C VAL A 120 4.76 -0.63 11.46
N VAL A 121 4.68 0.61 10.98
CA VAL A 121 5.55 1.15 9.92
C VAL A 121 6.39 2.27 10.52
N PRO A 122 7.73 2.15 10.60
CA PRO A 122 8.59 3.11 11.30
C PRO A 122 8.88 4.40 10.49
N THR A 123 7.87 4.98 9.82
CA THR A 123 8.05 6.16 8.96
C THR A 123 6.92 7.17 9.16
N THR A 124 7.14 8.42 8.74
CA THR A 124 6.13 9.48 8.66
C THR A 124 5.27 9.43 7.40
N ALA A 125 5.43 8.40 6.55
CA ALA A 125 4.68 8.29 5.30
C ALA A 125 3.19 8.08 5.57
N GLN A 126 2.36 8.49 4.62
CA GLN A 126 0.91 8.31 4.67
C GLN A 126 0.58 6.81 4.66
N LYS A 127 -0.13 6.36 5.70
CA LYS A 127 -0.47 4.95 5.93
C LYS A 127 -1.96 4.76 5.71
N ALA A 128 -2.32 3.85 4.80
CA ALA A 128 -3.71 3.46 4.57
C ALA A 128 -4.05 2.23 5.45
N TYR A 129 -3.95 2.35 6.77
CA TYR A 129 -4.35 1.27 7.66
C TYR A 129 -5.86 1.06 7.59
N LYS A 130 -6.28 -0.19 7.36
CA LYS A 130 -7.67 -0.62 7.53
C LYS A 130 -7.78 -1.38 8.84
N VAL A 131 -8.58 -0.88 9.78
CA VAL A 131 -8.92 -1.63 10.99
C VAL A 131 -9.93 -2.71 10.60
N LEU A 132 -9.60 -3.97 10.93
CA LEU A 132 -10.44 -5.14 10.65
C LEU A 132 -10.95 -5.82 11.94
N GLY A 133 -10.81 -5.15 13.09
CA GLY A 133 -11.21 -5.66 14.41
C GLY A 133 -12.64 -5.27 14.82
N TYR A 134 -13.12 -5.92 15.88
CA TYR A 134 -14.41 -5.66 16.50
C TYR A 134 -14.33 -5.88 18.02
N TRP A 135 -15.25 -5.28 18.77
CA TRP A 135 -15.49 -5.55 20.18
C TRP A 135 -16.45 -6.72 20.34
N SER A 136 -16.11 -7.66 21.22
CA SER A 136 -17.02 -8.72 21.66
C SER A 136 -17.51 -8.37 23.06
N LEU A 137 -18.81 -8.18 23.22
CA LEU A 137 -19.42 -7.88 24.52
C LEU A 137 -19.76 -9.16 25.28
N PRO A 138 -19.91 -9.11 26.62
CA PRO A 138 -20.24 -10.28 27.44
C PRO A 138 -21.59 -10.92 27.10
N ASP A 139 -22.52 -10.16 26.52
CA ASP A 139 -23.81 -10.63 26.03
C ASP A 139 -23.72 -11.35 24.66
N GLY A 140 -22.50 -11.49 24.12
CA GLY A 140 -22.23 -12.11 22.83
C GLY A 140 -22.42 -11.19 21.63
N THR A 141 -22.81 -9.93 21.84
CA THR A 141 -22.96 -8.96 20.75
C THR A 141 -21.62 -8.45 20.25
N ARG A 142 -21.61 -8.02 18.98
CA ARG A 142 -20.43 -7.50 18.29
C ARG A 142 -20.62 -6.03 17.97
N VAL A 143 -19.62 -5.22 18.28
CA VAL A 143 -19.56 -3.80 17.89
C VAL A 143 -18.33 -3.58 17.02
N ASP A 144 -18.53 -3.14 15.78
CA ASP A 144 -17.43 -2.81 14.87
C ASP A 144 -16.85 -1.44 15.19
N GLY A 145 -15.53 -1.27 15.01
CA GLY A 145 -14.84 0.02 15.16
C GLY A 145 -13.74 0.01 16.23
N THR A 146 -13.16 1.18 16.47
CA THR A 146 -12.06 1.37 17.44
C THR A 146 -12.52 1.97 18.77
N GLU A 147 -13.79 2.38 18.85
CA GLU A 147 -14.37 3.04 20.01
C GLU A 147 -15.59 2.24 20.47
N LEU A 148 -15.75 2.14 21.79
CA LEU A 148 -16.92 1.57 22.45
C LEU A 148 -17.42 2.60 23.46
N GLN A 149 -18.73 2.88 23.45
CA GLN A 149 -19.39 3.84 24.34
C GLN A 149 -20.39 3.14 25.26
#